data_AF-A0AA35SIZ3-F1
#
_entry.id   AF-A0AA35SIZ3-F1
#
_cell.length_a   1.000
_cell.length_b   1.000
_cell.length_c   1.000
_cell.angle_alpha   90.00
_cell.angle_beta   90.00
_cell.angle_gamma   90.00
#
_symmetry.space_group_name_H-M   'P 1'
#
loop_
_entity.id
_entity.type
_entity.pdbx_description
1 polymer ?
#
loop_
_entity_poly.entity_id
_entity_poly.type
_entity_poly.pdbx_seq_one_letter_code
_entity_poly.pdbx_strand_id
1 'polypeptide(L)'
;MSQRAAEMVQYLARQRPRKLFNVLNKLEGHGVGRKVTRTIWRQEEAGPDPVAPCYWTITRVKPDQSLRKGDVWGVLTWRGNSKVQEKKIRSYLKEQWKLLPKDL
;
A
#
# COMPACT_ATOMS: atom_id res chain seq x y z
N MET A 1 -2.19 -21.85 4.56
CA MET A 1 -2.56 -20.42 4.66
C MET A 1 -2.87 -20.09 6.11
N SER A 2 -2.20 -19.11 6.73
CA SER A 2 -2.52 -18.69 8.11
C SER A 2 -3.81 -17.87 8.15
N GLN A 3 -4.51 -17.86 9.29
CA GLN A 3 -5.76 -17.11 9.47
C GLN A 3 -5.60 -15.62 9.18
N ARG A 4 -4.46 -15.03 9.57
CA ARG A 4 -4.11 -13.62 9.31
C ARG A 4 -3.98 -13.31 7.82
N ALA A 5 -3.44 -14.24 7.02
CA ALA A 5 -3.34 -14.07 5.58
C ALA A 5 -4.72 -14.12 4.90
N ALA A 6 -5.60 -15.03 5.34
CA ALA A 6 -6.97 -15.11 4.82
C ALA A 6 -7.77 -13.83 5.14
N GLU A 7 -7.66 -13.32 6.36
CA GLU A 7 -8.28 -12.05 6.78
C GLU A 7 -7.77 -10.86 5.95
N MET A 8 -6.47 -10.82 5.65
CA MET A 8 -5.87 -9.81 4.78
C MET A 8 -6.49 -9.83 3.37
N VAL A 9 -6.59 -11.02 2.77
CA VAL A 9 -7.17 -11.21 1.43
C VAL A 9 -8.62 -10.72 1.41
N GLN A 10 -9.41 -11.10 2.41
CA GLN A 10 -10.81 -10.67 2.53
C GLN A 10 -10.93 -9.16 2.74
N TYR A 11 -10.10 -8.57 3.61
CA TYR A 11 -10.05 -7.13 3.83
C TYR A 11 -9.75 -6.36 2.55
N LEU A 12 -8.76 -6.83 1.79
CA LEU A 12 -8.40 -6.24 0.50
C LEU A 12 -9.47 -6.47 -0.57
N ALA A 13 -10.18 -7.61 -0.56
CA ALA A 13 -11.25 -7.91 -1.52
C ALA A 13 -12.43 -6.92 -1.40
N ARG A 14 -12.77 -6.47 -0.20
CA ARG A 14 -13.83 -5.48 0.06
C ARG A 14 -13.51 -4.07 -0.41
N GLN A 15 -12.22 -3.76 -0.62
CA GLN A 15 -11.80 -2.44 -1.07
C GLN A 15 -11.83 -2.33 -2.60
N ARG A 16 -12.40 -1.23 -3.10
CA ARG A 16 -12.17 -0.80 -4.49
C ARG A 16 -10.78 -0.17 -4.61
N PRO A 17 -9.94 -0.57 -5.58
CA PRO A 17 -8.66 0.06 -5.80
C PRO A 17 -8.83 1.52 -6.21
N ARG A 18 -7.89 2.38 -5.80
CA ARG A 18 -7.92 3.83 -6.07
C ARG A 18 -6.53 4.32 -6.45
N LYS A 19 -6.43 5.59 -6.86
CA LYS A 19 -5.15 6.32 -6.93
C LYS A 19 -4.56 6.41 -5.52
N LEU A 20 -3.23 6.35 -5.41
CA LEU A 20 -2.54 6.32 -4.12
C LEU A 20 -2.91 7.52 -3.25
N PHE A 21 -2.80 8.73 -3.79
CA PHE A 21 -3.12 9.94 -3.05
C PHE A 21 -4.57 9.94 -2.55
N ASN A 22 -5.53 9.42 -3.33
CA ASN A 22 -6.94 9.34 -2.90
C ASN A 22 -7.16 8.36 -1.74
N VAL A 23 -6.31 7.33 -1.61
CA VAL A 23 -6.31 6.44 -0.43
C VAL A 23 -5.80 7.21 0.78
N LEU A 24 -4.69 7.94 0.61
CA LEU A 24 -3.97 8.63 1.69
C LEU A 24 -4.66 9.89 2.19
N ASN A 25 -5.30 10.66 1.31
CA ASN A 25 -5.92 11.95 1.64
C ASN A 25 -7.13 11.82 2.58
N LYS A 26 -7.65 10.61 2.78
CA LYS A 26 -8.74 10.32 3.73
C LYS A 26 -8.23 9.95 5.13
N LEU A 27 -6.91 9.87 5.29
CA LEU A 27 -6.26 9.45 6.52
C LEU A 27 -5.65 10.67 7.20
N GLU A 28 -5.68 10.67 8.52
CA GLU A 28 -4.94 11.63 9.33
C GLU A 28 -3.45 11.64 8.94
N GLY A 29 -2.86 12.84 8.88
CA GLY A 29 -1.47 13.02 8.46
C GLY A 29 -1.17 12.50 7.06
N HIS A 30 -2.16 12.43 6.17
CA HIS A 30 -2.08 11.78 4.87
C HIS A 30 -1.57 10.33 4.92
N GLY A 31 -1.81 9.63 6.02
CA GLY A 31 -1.46 8.22 6.16
C GLY A 31 0.04 7.93 6.26
N VAL A 32 0.86 8.89 6.71
CA VAL A 32 2.25 8.60 7.12
C VAL A 32 2.25 7.48 8.17
N GLY A 33 3.17 6.53 8.04
CA GLY A 33 3.24 5.30 8.84
C GLY A 33 2.30 4.17 8.37
N ARG A 34 1.35 4.44 7.47
CA ARG A 34 0.43 3.42 6.95
C ARG A 34 1.07 2.61 5.83
N LYS A 35 0.58 1.39 5.67
CA LYS A 35 1.02 0.45 4.64
C LYS A 35 0.00 0.40 3.49
N VAL A 36 0.48 0.45 2.25
CA VAL A 36 -0.35 0.34 1.05
C VAL A 36 0.22 -0.71 0.10
N THR A 37 -0.65 -1.41 -0.62
CA THR A 37 -0.27 -2.42 -1.61
C THR A 37 -0.88 -2.12 -2.97
N ARG A 38 -0.32 -2.74 -4.02
CA ARG A 38 -0.86 -2.68 -5.38
C ARG A 38 -1.61 -3.97 -5.69
N THR A 39 -2.78 -3.87 -6.31
CA THR A 39 -3.59 -5.03 -6.72
C THR A 39 -2.85 -5.98 -7.65
N ILE A 40 -1.96 -5.45 -8.49
CA ILE A 40 -1.15 -6.27 -9.42
C ILE A 40 -0.11 -7.14 -8.72
N TRP A 41 0.16 -6.91 -7.43
CA TRP A 41 1.10 -7.74 -6.65
C TRP A 41 0.43 -9.01 -6.11
N ARG A 42 -0.90 -9.15 -6.23
CA ARG A 42 -1.63 -10.36 -5.80
C ARG A 42 -1.20 -11.65 -6.50
N GLN A 43 -0.71 -11.57 -7.74
CA GLN A 43 -0.18 -12.76 -8.42
C GLN A 43 1.02 -13.36 -7.69
N GLU A 44 1.76 -12.55 -6.94
CA GLU A 44 2.86 -13.05 -6.10
C GLU A 44 2.35 -13.67 -4.80
N GLU A 45 1.18 -13.24 -4.29
CA GLU A 45 0.58 -13.71 -3.03
C GLU A 45 -0.21 -15.04 -3.18
N ALA A 46 -0.41 -15.53 -4.40
CA ALA A 46 -1.27 -16.68 -4.73
C ALA A 46 -0.52 -18.00 -4.98
N GLY A 47 0.78 -18.07 -4.66
CA GLY A 47 1.56 -19.31 -4.71
C GLY A 47 1.16 -20.32 -3.61
N PRO A 48 1.60 -21.58 -3.70
CA PRO A 48 1.31 -22.61 -2.69
C PRO A 48 1.89 -22.28 -1.31
N ASP A 49 2.93 -21.46 -1.25
CA ASP A 49 3.52 -20.92 -0.03
C ASP A 49 2.99 -19.51 0.24
N PRO A 50 2.71 -19.15 1.52
CA PRO A 50 2.30 -17.79 1.86
C PRO A 50 3.42 -16.80 1.53
N VAL A 51 3.33 -16.18 0.36
CA VAL A 51 4.30 -15.16 -0.05
C VAL A 51 4.11 -13.94 0.84
N ALA A 52 5.19 -13.56 1.51
CA ALA A 52 5.21 -12.42 2.40
C ALA A 52 4.71 -11.15 1.66
N PRO A 53 3.93 -10.28 2.33
CA PRO A 53 3.18 -9.24 1.65
C PRO A 53 4.12 -8.20 0.98
N CYS A 54 3.75 -7.77 -0.22
CA CYS A 54 4.40 -6.67 -0.93
C CYS A 54 3.67 -5.36 -0.62
N TYR A 55 4.36 -4.38 -0.02
CA TYR A 55 3.75 -3.11 0.38
C TYR A 55 4.76 -1.97 0.46
N TRP A 56 4.25 -0.75 0.35
CA TRP A 56 4.98 0.45 0.75
C TRP A 56 4.53 0.89 2.13
N THR A 57 5.48 1.16 3.03
CA THR A 57 5.24 1.95 4.25
C THR A 57 5.40 3.42 3.88
N ILE A 58 4.35 4.22 4.04
CA ILE A 58 4.38 5.64 3.70
C ILE A 58 5.21 6.40 4.72
N THR A 59 6.16 7.20 4.26
CA THR A 59 7.06 7.98 5.12
C THR A 59 6.83 9.48 4.99
N ARG A 60 6.39 9.94 3.81
CA ARG A 60 6.14 11.36 3.55
C ARG A 60 5.14 11.55 2.43
N VAL A 61 4.30 12.56 2.56
CA VAL A 61 3.34 13.00 1.54
C VAL A 61 3.48 14.50 1.35
N LYS A 62 3.58 14.96 0.09
CA LYS A 62 3.55 16.38 -0.27
C LYS A 62 2.35 16.61 -1.19
N PRO A 63 1.19 17.02 -0.64
CA PRO A 63 0.04 17.42 -1.45
C PRO A 63 0.39 18.56 -2.41
N ASP A 64 -0.29 18.61 -3.56
CA ASP A 64 -0.31 19.80 -4.40
C ASP A 64 -1.28 20.86 -3.83
N GLN A 65 -1.28 22.05 -4.43
CA GLN A 65 -2.15 23.16 -4.02
C GLN A 65 -3.65 22.81 -4.10
N SER A 66 -4.04 21.86 -4.95
CA SER A 66 -5.44 21.46 -5.13
C SER A 66 -5.90 20.45 -4.08
N LEU A 67 -4.97 19.85 -3.32
CA LEU A 67 -5.22 18.73 -2.40
C LEU A 67 -5.90 17.53 -3.08
N ARG A 68 -5.76 17.40 -4.40
CA ARG A 68 -6.29 16.26 -5.19
C ARG A 68 -5.20 15.31 -5.66
N LYS A 69 -3.95 15.76 -5.67
CA LYS A 69 -2.77 14.95 -6.00
C LYS A 69 -1.63 15.34 -5.06
N GLY A 70 -0.54 14.61 -5.17
CA GLY A 70 0.66 14.90 -4.41
C GLY A 70 1.73 13.89 -4.69
N ASP A 71 2.95 14.27 -4.37
CA ASP A 71 4.06 13.34 -4.36
C ASP A 71 4.03 12.53 -3.06
N VAL A 72 4.33 11.25 -3.19
CA VAL A 72 4.31 10.30 -2.08
C VAL A 72 5.65 9.57 -2.04
N TRP A 73 6.20 9.43 -0.84
CA TRP A 73 7.41 8.67 -0.56
C TRP A 73 7.11 7.57 0.44
N GLY A 74 7.92 6.52 0.36
CA GLY A 74 7.82 5.41 1.28
C GLY A 74 9.02 4.48 1.22
N VAL A 75 8.96 3.46 2.05
CA VAL A 75 9.89 2.34 2.09
C VAL A 75 9.20 1.09 1.53
N LEU A 76 9.81 0.46 0.52
CA LEU A 76 9.27 -0.75 -0.09
C LEU A 76 9.65 -1.97 0.74
N THR A 77 8.65 -2.75 1.15
CA THR A 77 8.82 -4.15 1.53
C THR A 77 8.41 -5.01 0.36
N TRP A 78 9.35 -5.79 -0.18
CA TRP A 78 9.12 -6.69 -1.29
C TRP A 78 9.32 -8.12 -0.83
N ARG A 79 8.24 -8.90 -0.82
CA ARG A 79 8.25 -10.31 -0.37
C ARG A 79 8.91 -10.45 1.01
N GLY A 80 8.46 -9.65 1.97
CA GLY A 80 9.00 -9.64 3.34
C GLY A 80 10.35 -8.93 3.52
N ASN A 81 11.05 -8.60 2.44
CA ASN A 81 12.33 -7.91 2.50
C ASN A 81 12.13 -6.40 2.41
N SER A 82 12.27 -5.71 3.55
CA SER A 82 12.22 -4.26 3.59
C SER A 82 13.50 -3.65 3.02
N LYS A 83 13.36 -2.67 2.14
CA LYS A 83 14.47 -1.81 1.74
C LYS A 83 14.72 -0.79 2.85
N VAL A 84 15.96 -0.37 3.06
CA VAL A 84 16.26 0.62 4.10
C VAL A 84 15.99 2.06 3.62
N GLN A 85 15.98 2.27 2.30
CA GLN A 85 15.93 3.60 1.71
C GLN A 85 14.51 4.05 1.35
N GLU A 86 14.14 5.25 1.80
CA GLU A 86 12.97 5.98 1.30
C GLU A 86 13.10 6.23 -0.21
N LYS A 87 12.02 6.01 -0.96
CA LYS A 87 11.94 6.36 -2.39
C LYS A 87 10.62 7.01 -2.72
N LYS A 88 10.64 7.87 -3.75
CA LYS A 88 9.41 8.42 -4.35
C LYS A 88 8.62 7.28 -5.01
N ILE A 89 7.38 7.11 -4.61
CA ILE A 89 6.50 6.05 -5.11
C ILE A 89 6.01 6.44 -6.51
N ARG A 90 6.33 5.60 -7.50
CA ARG A 90 5.89 5.78 -8.89
C ARG A 90 4.52 5.16 -9.12
N SER A 91 3.90 5.45 -10.27
CA SER A 91 2.57 4.94 -10.65
C SER A 91 1.46 5.26 -9.64
N TYR A 92 1.63 6.34 -8.87
CA TYR A 92 0.71 6.77 -7.82
C TYR A 92 -0.67 7.20 -8.39
N LEU A 93 -0.73 7.57 -9.67
CA LEU A 93 -1.97 7.93 -10.37
C LEU A 93 -2.79 6.74 -10.89
N LYS A 94 -2.27 5.51 -10.86
CA LYS A 94 -2.99 4.31 -11.31
C LYS A 94 -3.99 3.85 -10.26
N GLU A 95 -5.16 3.37 -10.68
CA GLU A 95 -6.21 2.86 -9.78
C GLU A 95 -5.97 1.41 -9.40
N GLN A 96 -4.92 1.20 -8.63
CA GLN A 96 -4.43 -0.12 -8.22
C GLN A 96 -4.07 -0.17 -6.74
N TRP A 97 -4.21 0.93 -6.01
CA TRP A 97 -3.74 1.04 -4.63
C TRP A 97 -4.84 0.67 -3.65
N LYS A 98 -4.45 -0.09 -2.63
CA LYS A 98 -5.31 -0.48 -1.50
C LYS A 98 -4.57 -0.24 -0.19
N LEU A 99 -5.33 0.09 0.85
CA LEU A 99 -4.81 0.30 2.18
C LEU A 99 -4.72 -1.05 2.90
N LEU A 100 -3.64 -1.27 3.64
CA LEU A 100 -3.52 -2.42 4.52
C LEU A 100 -4.06 -2.09 5.93
N PRO A 101 -4.57 -3.09 6.68
CA PRO A 101 -4.91 -2.95 8.09
C PRO A 101 -3.76 -2.36 8.91
N LYS A 102 -4.08 -1.67 10.01
CA LYS A 102 -3.06 -1.12 10.92
C LYS A 102 -2.23 -2.23 11.56
N ASP A 103 -2.89 -3.28 12.02
CA ASP A 103 -2.28 -4.37 12.81
C ASP A 103 -1.78 -5.52 11.92
N LEU A 104 -1.04 -5.17 10.88
CA LEU A 104 -0.44 -6.13 9.94
C LEU A 104 0.51 -7.11 10.62
#